data_AF-A0A4U2DVZ7-F1
#
_entry.id   AF-A0A4U2DVZ7-F1
#
_cell.length_a   1.000
_cell.length_b   1.000
_cell.length_c   1.000
_cell.angle_alpha   90.00
_cell.angle_beta   90.00
_cell.angle_gamma   90.00
#
_symmetry.space_group_name_H-M   'P 1'
#
loop_
_entity.id
_entity.type
_entity.pdbx_description
1 polymer ?
#
loop_
_entity_poly.entity_id
_entity_poly.type
_entity_poly.pdbx_seq_one_letter_code
_entity_poly.pdbx_strand_id
1 'polypeptide(L)'
;MNVKRATLSIHVYLTTVIILVVVLTSGIQIWLTNKGLSELILEANAKLFNRIAIETQLQLNKHYGTAFTAIGAFTKSYAVNSPDIEVREKLIPQLAQLLNEFPHVTSYSFYYPSGDLLSIAR
;
A
#
# COMPACT_ATOMS: atom_id res chain seq x y z
N MET A 1 50.95 -25.69 -51.13
CA MET A 1 50.20 -26.38 -50.07
C MET A 1 48.73 -26.36 -50.46
N ASN A 2 48.17 -27.53 -50.80
CA ASN A 2 46.90 -27.66 -51.51
C ASN A 2 45.75 -27.64 -50.50
N VAL A 3 44.94 -26.56 -50.49
CA VAL A 3 43.79 -26.42 -49.60
C VAL A 3 42.70 -27.38 -50.07
N LYS A 4 42.59 -28.54 -49.42
CA LYS A 4 41.49 -29.48 -49.66
C LYS A 4 40.18 -28.79 -49.30
N ARG A 5 39.39 -28.39 -50.32
CA ARG A 5 37.99 -28.00 -50.13
C ARG A 5 37.23 -29.26 -49.73
N ALA A 6 36.91 -29.39 -48.45
CA ALA A 6 35.97 -30.39 -47.98
C ALA A 6 34.60 -30.05 -48.58
N THR A 7 34.21 -30.72 -49.66
CA THR A 7 32.87 -30.64 -50.21
C THR A 7 31.94 -31.38 -49.26
N LEU A 8 31.40 -30.66 -48.28
CA LEU A 8 30.38 -31.16 -47.38
C LEU A 8 29.16 -31.59 -48.21
N SER A 9 28.67 -32.80 -47.95
CA SER A 9 27.48 -33.34 -48.61
C SER A 9 26.30 -32.39 -48.38
N ILE A 10 25.48 -32.16 -49.40
CA ILE A 10 24.33 -31.23 -49.40
C ILE A 10 23.43 -31.38 -48.16
N HIS A 11 23.31 -32.60 -47.63
CA HIS A 11 22.56 -32.93 -46.43
C HIS A 11 23.06 -32.22 -45.16
N VAL A 12 24.38 -31.99 -45.06
CA VAL A 12 24.98 -31.30 -43.91
C VAL A 12 24.64 -29.82 -43.93
N TYR A 13 24.66 -29.19 -45.11
CA TYR A 13 24.24 -27.79 -45.25
C TYR A 13 22.76 -27.61 -44.90
N LEU A 14 21.89 -28.47 -45.42
CA LEU A 14 20.46 -28.41 -45.13
C LEU A 14 20.16 -28.58 -43.63
N THR A 15 20.79 -29.56 -42.99
CA THR A 15 20.63 -29.82 -41.55
C THR A 15 21.13 -28.65 -40.71
N THR A 16 22.27 -28.06 -41.10
CA THR A 16 22.85 -26.90 -40.39
C THR A 16 21.92 -25.68 -40.48
N VAL A 17 21.33 -25.42 -41.65
CA VAL A 17 20.38 -24.31 -41.83
C VAL A 17 19.11 -24.54 -41.00
N ILE A 18 18.58 -25.76 -40.98
CA ILE A 18 17.39 -26.09 -40.18
C ILE A 18 17.69 -25.87 -38.69
N ILE A 19 18.81 -26.39 -38.19
CA ILE A 19 19.21 -26.22 -36.78
C ILE A 19 19.39 -24.73 -36.47
N LEU A 20 20.04 -23.96 -37.35
CA LEU A 20 20.23 -22.53 -37.16
C LEU A 20 18.89 -21.79 -37.02
N VAL A 21 17.94 -22.08 -37.92
CA VAL A 21 16.60 -21.46 -37.89
C VAL A 21 15.84 -21.85 -36.62
N VAL A 22 15.89 -23.11 -36.21
CA VAL A 22 15.25 -23.59 -34.97
C VAL A 22 15.85 -22.89 -33.75
N VAL A 23 17.16 -22.76 -33.67
CA VAL A 23 17.83 -22.08 -32.54
C VAL A 23 17.47 -20.60 -32.49
N LEU A 24 17.46 -19.91 -33.65
CA LEU A 24 17.10 -18.49 -33.71
C LEU A 24 15.63 -18.25 -33.33
N THR A 25 14.72 -19.03 -33.91
CA THR A 25 13.28 -18.91 -33.61
C THR A 25 12.98 -19.22 -32.14
N SER A 26 13.55 -20.31 -31.61
CA SER A 26 13.40 -20.68 -30.19
C SER A 26 13.99 -19.61 -29.27
N GLY A 27 15.17 -19.08 -29.59
CA GLY A 27 15.81 -18.02 -28.81
C GLY A 27 14.98 -16.74 -28.75
N ILE A 28 14.43 -16.31 -29.90
CA ILE A 28 13.55 -15.14 -29.98
C ILE A 28 12.26 -15.39 -29.20
N GLN A 29 11.65 -16.56 -29.33
CA GLN A 29 10.44 -16.92 -28.57
C GLN A 29 10.68 -16.90 -27.07
N ILE A 30 11.75 -17.54 -26.59
CA ILE A 30 12.12 -17.54 -25.17
C ILE A 30 12.31 -16.10 -24.68
N TRP A 31 13.01 -15.26 -25.46
CA TRP A 31 13.25 -13.87 -25.09
C TRP A 31 11.95 -13.06 -24.98
N LEU A 32 11.07 -13.16 -25.98
CA LEU A 32 9.78 -12.47 -25.98
C LEU A 32 8.88 -12.96 -24.84
N THR A 33 8.80 -14.27 -24.62
CA THR A 33 8.02 -14.86 -23.53
C THR A 33 8.55 -14.44 -22.16
N ASN A 34 9.87 -14.44 -21.96
CA ASN A 34 10.46 -14.03 -20.69
C ASN A 34 10.17 -12.55 -20.39
N LYS A 35 10.24 -11.68 -21.41
CA LYS A 35 9.88 -10.26 -21.28
C LYS A 35 8.40 -10.10 -20.93
N GLY A 36 7.51 -10.76 -21.66
CA GLY A 36 6.06 -10.70 -21.41
C GLY A 36 5.67 -11.22 -20.03
N LEU A 37 6.24 -12.35 -19.58
CA LEU A 37 6.00 -12.87 -18.25
C LEU A 37 6.51 -11.93 -17.16
N SER A 38 7.69 -11.32 -17.36
CA SER A 38 8.25 -10.36 -16.40
C SER A 38 7.37 -9.12 -16.25
N GLU A 39 6.87 -8.57 -17.37
CA GLU A 39 5.94 -7.45 -17.37
C GLU A 39 4.62 -7.80 -16.69
N LEU A 40 4.03 -8.96 -17.01
CA LEU A 40 2.79 -9.43 -16.39
C LEU A 40 2.94 -9.66 -14.88
N ILE A 41 4.05 -10.25 -14.43
CA ILE A 41 4.34 -10.44 -13.00
C ILE A 41 4.47 -9.08 -12.30
N LEU A 42 5.16 -8.14 -12.93
CA LEU A 42 5.34 -6.79 -12.37
C LEU A 42 4.00 -6.05 -12.26
N GLU A 43 3.16 -6.12 -13.29
CA GLU A 43 1.83 -5.52 -13.29
C GLU A 43 0.89 -6.19 -12.27
N ALA A 44 0.90 -7.51 -12.19
CA ALA A 44 0.11 -8.26 -11.21
C ALA A 44 0.50 -7.89 -9.77
N ASN A 45 1.81 -7.80 -9.49
CA ASN A 45 2.30 -7.36 -8.19
C ASN A 45 1.90 -5.92 -7.89
N ALA A 46 2.07 -4.99 -8.84
CA ALA A 46 1.65 -3.61 -8.67
C ALA A 46 0.15 -3.49 -8.34
N LYS A 47 -0.69 -4.28 -9.04
CA LYS A 47 -2.13 -4.33 -8.78
C LYS A 47 -2.46 -4.89 -7.40
N LEU A 48 -1.78 -5.96 -6.97
CA LEU A 48 -1.95 -6.53 -5.63
C LEU A 48 -1.54 -5.53 -4.54
N PHE A 49 -0.37 -4.89 -4.68
CA PHE A 49 0.08 -3.87 -3.74
C PHE A 49 -0.89 -2.69 -3.67
N ASN A 50 -1.36 -2.19 -4.81
CA ASN A 50 -2.33 -1.10 -4.84
C ASN A 50 -3.65 -1.51 -4.15
N ARG A 51 -4.11 -2.74 -4.38
CA ARG A 51 -5.31 -3.26 -3.71
C ARG A 51 -5.11 -3.36 -2.20
N ILE A 52 -3.99 -3.90 -1.75
CA ILE A 52 -3.65 -3.98 -0.32
C ILE A 52 -3.60 -2.58 0.29
N ALA A 53 -3.00 -1.60 -0.40
CA ALA A 53 -2.92 -0.22 0.08
C ALA A 53 -4.32 0.41 0.23
N ILE A 54 -5.19 0.25 -0.77
CA ILE A 54 -6.57 0.76 -0.74
C ILE A 54 -7.38 0.08 0.38
N GLU A 55 -7.31 -1.25 0.48
CA GLU A 55 -8.03 -1.99 1.52
C GLU A 55 -7.54 -1.62 2.91
N THR A 56 -6.23 -1.45 3.09
CA THR A 56 -5.63 -1.01 4.36
C THR A 56 -6.08 0.40 4.70
N GLN A 57 -6.03 1.33 3.75
CA GLN A 57 -6.51 2.70 3.97
C GLN A 57 -7.99 2.72 4.35
N LEU A 58 -8.82 1.92 3.68
CA LEU A 58 -10.25 1.83 3.97
C LEU A 58 -10.49 1.24 5.37
N GLN A 59 -9.75 0.20 5.76
CA GLN A 59 -9.82 -0.37 7.11
C GLN A 59 -9.37 0.65 8.17
N LEU A 60 -8.26 1.35 7.96
CA LEU A 60 -7.80 2.41 8.87
C LEU A 60 -8.84 3.53 9.00
N ASN A 61 -9.39 4.01 7.89
CA ASN A 61 -10.43 5.03 7.91
C ASN A 61 -11.71 4.53 8.59
N LYS A 62 -12.10 3.27 8.39
CA LYS A 62 -13.25 2.68 9.06
C LYS A 62 -13.04 2.56 10.57
N HIS A 63 -11.83 2.19 11.00
CA HIS A 63 -11.52 2.00 12.41
C HIS A 63 -11.30 3.32 13.15
N TYR A 64 -10.55 4.26 12.57
CA TYR A 64 -10.12 5.48 13.25
C TYR A 64 -10.87 6.73 12.80
N GLY A 65 -11.53 6.72 11.64
CA GLY A 65 -12.17 7.91 11.06
C GLY A 65 -13.26 8.50 11.94
N THR A 66 -14.05 7.67 12.63
CA THR A 66 -15.08 8.14 13.55
C THR A 66 -14.48 8.81 14.78
N ALA A 67 -13.40 8.26 15.35
CA ALA A 67 -12.69 8.88 16.46
C ALA A 67 -12.08 10.24 16.04
N PHE A 68 -11.48 10.33 14.85
CA PHE A 68 -10.97 11.60 14.31
C PHE A 68 -12.08 12.63 14.08
N THR A 69 -13.23 12.20 13.54
CA THR A 69 -14.38 13.08 13.31
C THR A 69 -14.94 13.61 14.62
N ALA A 70 -15.04 12.76 15.64
CA ALA A 70 -15.47 13.14 16.98
C ALA A 70 -14.50 14.17 17.58
N ILE A 71 -13.19 13.92 17.55
CA ILE A 71 -12.17 14.89 18.00
C ILE A 71 -12.34 16.22 17.26
N GLY A 72 -12.48 16.19 15.93
CA GLY A 72 -12.69 17.41 15.13
C GLY A 72 -13.95 18.18 15.51
N ALA A 73 -15.02 17.50 15.92
CA ALA A 73 -16.23 18.14 16.44
C ALA A 73 -15.99 18.75 17.83
N PHE A 74 -15.29 18.06 18.72
CA PHE A 74 -14.92 18.58 20.05
C PHE A 74 -14.02 19.81 19.94
N THR A 75 -13.00 19.81 19.09
CA THR A 75 -12.10 20.96 18.90
C THR A 75 -12.84 22.20 18.39
N LYS A 76 -13.96 22.02 17.68
CA LYS A 76 -14.84 23.13 17.24
C LYS A 76 -15.87 23.55 18.29
N SER A 77 -16.06 22.77 19.35
CA SER A 77 -16.99 23.10 20.43
C SER A 77 -16.50 24.29 21.24
N TYR A 78 -17.42 25.20 21.57
CA TYR A 78 -17.17 26.31 22.49
C TYR A 78 -16.67 25.80 23.85
N ALA A 79 -17.18 24.67 24.32
CA ALA A 79 -16.85 24.15 25.63
C ALA A 79 -15.38 23.68 25.74
N VAL A 80 -14.79 23.18 24.64
CA VAL A 80 -13.37 22.82 24.63
C VAL A 80 -12.54 24.09 24.70
N ASN A 81 -12.86 25.11 23.92
CA ASN A 81 -12.07 26.34 23.82
C ASN A 81 -12.40 27.39 24.91
N SER A 82 -13.34 27.10 25.81
CA SER A 82 -13.75 28.02 26.86
C SER A 82 -12.55 28.35 27.77
N PRO A 83 -12.36 29.60 28.21
CA PRO A 83 -11.37 29.94 29.23
C PRO A 83 -11.77 29.45 30.63
N ASP A 84 -13.05 29.13 30.84
CA ASP A 84 -13.62 28.70 32.12
C ASP A 84 -13.51 27.17 32.31
N ILE A 85 -12.91 26.76 33.42
CA ILE A 85 -12.70 25.35 33.77
C ILE A 85 -14.01 24.61 34.02
N GLU A 86 -15.02 25.25 34.62
CA GLU A 86 -16.32 24.61 34.89
C GLU A 86 -17.06 24.27 33.60
N VAL A 87 -16.84 25.07 32.56
CA VAL A 87 -17.40 24.83 31.22
C VAL A 87 -16.67 23.67 30.53
N ARG A 88 -15.35 23.54 30.73
CA ARG A 88 -14.56 22.43 30.19
C ARG A 88 -14.90 21.10 30.86
N GLU A 89 -15.08 21.10 32.19
CA GLU A 89 -15.40 19.89 32.95
C GLU A 89 -16.74 19.26 32.54
N LYS A 90 -17.70 20.06 32.04
CA LYS A 90 -18.97 19.54 31.50
C LYS A 90 -18.78 18.62 30.28
N LEU A 91 -17.60 18.60 29.66
CA LEU A 91 -17.27 17.69 28.57
C LEU A 91 -16.80 16.31 29.06
N ILE A 92 -16.37 16.17 30.31
CA ILE A 92 -15.86 14.92 30.88
C ILE A 92 -16.82 13.74 30.64
N PRO A 93 -18.14 13.85 30.92
CA PRO A 93 -19.07 12.74 30.70
C PRO A 93 -19.18 12.35 29.22
N GLN A 94 -19.15 13.33 28.31
CA GLN A 94 -19.25 13.10 26.87
C GLN A 94 -17.98 12.41 26.34
N LEU A 95 -16.81 12.82 26.82
CA LEU A 95 -15.53 12.19 26.50
C LEU A 95 -15.43 10.77 27.09
N ALA A 96 -15.93 10.55 28.30
CA ALA A 96 -15.98 9.23 28.92
C ALA A 96 -16.91 8.27 28.14
N GLN A 97 -18.08 8.76 27.70
CA GLN A 97 -18.97 7.98 26.84
C GLN A 97 -18.28 7.62 25.50
N LEU A 98 -17.62 8.59 24.88
CA LEU A 98 -16.87 8.36 23.65
C LEU A 98 -15.75 7.33 23.84
N LEU A 99 -15.04 7.38 24.96
CA LEU A 99 -13.99 6.41 25.30
C LEU A 99 -14.53 4.98 25.49
N ASN A 100 -15.79 4.85 25.93
CA ASN A 100 -16.47 3.57 26.03
C ASN A 100 -16.99 3.07 24.67
N GLU A 101 -17.46 3.97 23.80
CA GLU A 101 -17.93 3.63 22.45
C GLU A 101 -16.79 3.20 21.52
N PHE A 102 -15.59 3.74 21.71
CA PHE A 102 -14.41 3.45 20.88
C PHE A 102 -13.33 2.69 21.69
N PRO A 103 -13.42 1.34 21.80
CA PRO A 103 -12.52 0.55 22.63
C PRO A 103 -11.04 0.63 22.23
N HIS A 104 -10.77 0.99 20.97
CA HIS A 104 -9.42 1.17 20.41
C HIS A 104 -8.78 2.51 20.76
N VAL A 105 -9.51 3.43 21.39
CA VAL A 105 -8.96 4.68 21.95
C VAL A 105 -8.67 4.46 23.43
N THR A 106 -7.45 4.79 23.85
CA THR A 106 -7.00 4.62 25.25
C THR A 106 -7.24 5.88 26.08
N SER A 107 -7.10 7.06 25.47
CA SER A 107 -7.27 8.35 26.16
C SER A 107 -7.64 9.49 25.20
N TYR A 108 -8.25 10.53 25.76
CA TYR A 108 -8.41 11.86 25.14
C TYR A 108 -7.73 12.90 26.03
N SER A 109 -6.92 13.76 25.43
CA SER A 109 -6.18 14.80 26.16
C SER A 109 -6.21 16.13 25.41
N PHE A 110 -6.50 17.21 26.14
CA PHE A 110 -6.59 18.58 25.64
C PHE A 110 -5.60 19.46 26.39
N TYR A 111 -4.69 20.10 25.66
CA TYR A 111 -3.70 21.02 26.19
C TYR A 111 -4.15 22.45 25.94
N TYR A 112 -4.21 23.26 27.00
CA TYR A 112 -4.68 24.64 26.93
C TYR A 112 -3.52 25.64 26.90
N PRO A 113 -3.68 26.80 26.21
CA PRO A 113 -2.69 27.87 26.25
C PRO A 113 -2.40 28.42 27.66
N SER A 114 -3.32 28.23 28.61
CA SER A 114 -3.12 28.55 30.02
C SER A 114 -2.10 27.65 30.72
N GLY A 115 -1.71 26.53 30.11
CA GLY A 115 -0.88 25.49 30.73
C GLY A 115 -1.70 24.36 31.36
N ASP A 116 -3.03 24.46 31.37
CA ASP A 116 -3.91 23.42 31.91
C ASP A 116 -3.98 22.20 30.99
N LEU A 117 -4.17 21.02 31.58
CA LEU A 117 -4.38 19.75 30.90
C LEU A 117 -5.71 19.14 31.35
N LEU A 118 -6.60 18.89 30.39
CA LEU A 118 -7.77 18.04 30.61
C LEU A 118 -7.50 16.69 29.95
N SER A 119 -7.43 15.62 30.74
CA SER A 119 -7.16 14.28 30.23
C SER A 119 -8.10 13.25 30.84
N ILE A 120 -8.65 12.38 29.98
CA ILE A 120 -9.43 11.21 30.36
C ILE A 120 -8.78 9.98 29.74
N ALA A 121 -8.57 8.97 30.56
CA ALA A 121 -8.05 7.67 30.16
C ALA A 121 -8.96 6.58 30.71
N ARG A 122 -8.90 5.40 30.09
CA ARG A 122 -9.62 4.20 30.57
C ARG A 122 -8.95 3.64 31.82
#